data_AF-A0A7J8RNP6-F1
#
_entry.id   AF-A0A7J8RNP6-F1
#
_cell.length_a   1.000
_cell.length_b   1.000
_cell.length_c   1.000
_cell.angle_alpha   90.00
_cell.angle_beta   90.00
_cell.angle_gamma   90.00
#
_symmetry.space_group_name_H-M   'P 1'
#
loop_
_entity.id
_entity.type
_entity.pdbx_description
1 polymer ?
#
loop_
_entity_poly.entity_id
_entity_poly.type
_entity_poly.pdbx_seq_one_letter_code
_entity_poly.pdbx_strand_id
1 'polypeptide(L)'
;VAWEHEQFSRLRVTAATLSELSVTPELLESTGGLFDTRQYVNETAIVRGVKLVAESLARHIYGHQGKNMQIFADESSLAVNPAYIRSWLDVLSQTPRVAPFLSKDDPFVMALKKELAGHVDEVNVQHETLEGIFTFYDSTSARLNICQVASVTFDLLLLLVLGSYLIVLFSFLVITTRGLDDLISLFRRPPSRKLKTA
;
A
#
# COMPACT_ATOMS: atom_id res chain seq x y z
N VAL A 1 -2.06 22.05 -12.50
CA VAL A 1 -1.99 23.11 -11.48
C VAL A 1 -1.97 22.40 -10.15
N ALA A 2 -0.84 22.44 -9.42
CA ALA A 2 -0.70 21.72 -8.16
C ALA A 2 -0.99 22.59 -6.93
N TRP A 3 -0.92 23.92 -7.07
CA TRP A 3 -1.29 24.84 -6.01
C TRP A 3 -2.70 25.39 -6.21
N GLU A 4 -3.54 25.25 -5.19
CA GLU A 4 -4.95 25.65 -5.24
C GLU A 4 -5.15 27.15 -5.48
N HIS A 5 -4.24 28.00 -4.99
CA HIS A 5 -4.36 29.45 -5.18
C HIS A 5 -4.37 29.88 -6.66
N GLU A 6 -3.76 29.10 -7.55
CA GLU A 6 -3.79 29.37 -8.99
C GLU A 6 -5.20 29.21 -9.57
N GLN A 7 -6.00 28.25 -9.07
CA GLN A 7 -7.40 28.09 -9.48
C GLN A 7 -8.25 29.26 -8.98
N PHE A 8 -8.09 29.65 -7.72
CA PHE A 8 -8.79 30.81 -7.16
C PHE A 8 -8.41 32.12 -7.85
N SER A 9 -7.14 32.29 -8.22
CA SER A 9 -6.66 33.46 -8.96
C SER A 9 -7.32 33.59 -10.34
N ARG A 10 -7.57 32.48 -11.05
CA ARG A 10 -8.33 32.48 -12.32
C ARG A 10 -9.76 33.00 -12.14
N LEU A 11 -10.36 32.74 -10.99
CA LEU A 11 -11.67 33.25 -10.60
C LEU A 11 -11.63 34.68 -10.01
N ARG A 12 -10.48 35.35 -10.08
CA ARG A 12 -10.23 36.69 -9.51
C ARG A 12 -10.45 36.74 -7.99
N VAL A 13 -10.28 35.62 -7.30
CA VAL A 13 -10.28 35.54 -5.85
C VAL A 13 -8.85 35.71 -5.35
N THR A 14 -8.65 36.63 -4.40
CA THR A 14 -7.36 36.80 -3.73
C THR A 14 -7.06 35.54 -2.91
N ALA A 15 -6.02 34.82 -3.29
CA ALA A 15 -5.63 33.58 -2.63
C ALA A 15 -4.13 33.60 -2.30
N ALA A 16 -3.75 32.84 -1.29
CA ALA A 16 -2.38 32.66 -0.85
C ALA A 16 -2.14 31.17 -0.53
N THR A 17 -0.91 30.71 -0.69
CA THR A 17 -0.50 29.35 -0.30
C THR A 17 0.63 29.44 0.71
N LEU A 18 0.49 28.67 1.79
CA LEU A 18 1.56 28.42 2.75
C LEU A 18 2.14 27.04 2.45
N SER A 19 3.42 26.99 2.07
CA SER A 19 4.10 25.76 1.68
C SER A 19 5.54 25.76 2.19
N GLU A 20 6.06 24.57 2.49
CA GLU A 20 7.49 24.35 2.75
C GLU A 20 8.29 24.31 1.44
N LEU A 21 7.66 23.92 0.33
CA LEU A 21 8.29 23.82 -0.97
C LEU A 21 8.52 25.21 -1.57
N SER A 22 9.74 25.44 -2.05
CA SER A 22 10.12 26.67 -2.74
C SER A 22 9.58 26.76 -4.17
N VAL A 23 9.28 25.63 -4.79
CA VAL A 23 8.79 25.50 -6.17
C VAL A 23 7.50 24.68 -6.18
N THR A 24 6.57 25.03 -7.07
CA THR A 24 5.33 24.28 -7.29
C THR A 24 5.66 22.85 -7.74
N PRO A 25 5.20 21.81 -7.01
CA PRO A 25 5.37 20.42 -7.44
C PRO A 25 4.46 20.10 -8.63
N GLU A 26 4.68 18.97 -9.30
CA GLU A 26 3.72 18.44 -10.26
C GLU A 26 2.48 17.86 -9.56
N LEU A 27 1.39 17.69 -10.31
CA LEU A 27 0.11 17.21 -9.77
C LEU A 27 0.28 15.80 -9.19
N LEU A 28 0.06 15.67 -7.87
CA LEU A 28 0.20 14.42 -7.09
C LEU A 28 1.64 13.86 -6.97
N GLU A 29 2.68 14.64 -7.31
CA GLU A 29 4.08 14.18 -7.28
C GLU A 29 4.51 13.61 -5.91
N SER A 30 4.08 14.25 -4.83
CA SER A 30 4.46 13.91 -3.45
C SER A 30 3.28 13.46 -2.59
N THR A 31 2.10 13.20 -3.18
CA THR A 31 0.88 12.92 -2.42
C THR A 31 0.59 11.43 -2.32
N GLY A 32 0.37 10.92 -1.10
CA GLY A 32 -0.18 9.58 -0.89
C GLY A 32 0.78 8.42 -1.20
N GLY A 33 2.10 8.67 -1.16
CA GLY A 33 3.10 7.63 -1.36
C GLY A 33 3.02 6.54 -0.27
N LEU A 34 3.24 5.28 -0.65
CA LEU A 34 3.23 4.15 0.29
C LEU A 34 4.30 4.26 1.40
N PHE A 35 5.33 5.07 1.16
CA PHE A 35 6.42 5.35 2.11
C PHE A 35 6.12 6.52 3.06
N ASP A 36 4.99 7.21 2.90
CA ASP A 36 4.56 8.27 3.81
C ASP A 36 4.20 7.67 5.17
N THR A 37 5.19 7.67 6.08
CA THR A 37 5.08 7.05 7.39
C THR A 37 5.43 8.05 8.49
N ARG A 38 4.87 7.81 9.68
CA ARG A 38 5.04 8.66 10.87
C ARG A 38 6.50 8.98 11.23
N GLN A 39 7.43 8.11 10.84
CA GLN A 39 8.86 8.20 11.15
C GLN A 39 9.55 9.38 10.46
N TYR A 40 9.05 9.82 9.31
CA TYR A 40 9.63 10.94 8.55
C TYR A 40 9.11 12.31 9.02
N VAL A 41 8.08 12.35 9.86
CA VAL A 41 7.46 13.59 10.34
C VAL A 41 8.18 14.13 11.57
N ASN A 42 8.74 15.34 11.46
CA ASN A 42 9.34 16.04 12.58
C ASN A 42 8.29 16.80 13.41
N GLU A 43 7.92 16.24 14.56
CA GLU A 43 6.95 16.85 15.48
C GLU A 43 7.31 18.29 15.87
N THR A 44 8.58 18.57 16.14
CA THR A 44 9.01 19.91 16.58
C THR A 44 8.85 20.95 15.48
N ALA A 45 8.97 20.54 14.21
CA ALA A 45 8.75 21.43 13.07
C ALA A 45 7.25 21.74 12.92
N ILE A 46 6.39 20.73 13.09
CA ILE A 46 4.93 20.91 13.05
C ILE A 46 4.45 21.83 14.18
N VAL A 47 4.91 21.62 15.42
CA VAL A 47 4.55 22.49 16.56
C VAL A 47 4.95 23.94 16.28
N ARG A 48 6.15 24.17 15.74
CA ARG A 48 6.61 25.51 15.34
C ARG A 48 5.77 26.10 14.21
N GLY A 49 5.40 25.29 13.22
CA GLY A 49 4.54 25.70 12.11
C GLY A 49 3.14 26.11 12.59
N VAL A 50 2.51 25.29 13.44
CA VAL A 50 1.20 25.60 14.04
C VAL A 50 1.27 26.89 14.86
N LYS A 51 2.32 27.05 15.67
CA LYS A 51 2.55 28.30 16.44
C LYS A 51 2.68 29.50 15.52
N LEU A 52 3.44 29.39 14.42
CA LEU A 52 3.61 30.46 13.44
C LEU A 52 2.29 30.84 12.75
N VAL A 53 1.48 29.86 12.36
CA VAL A 53 0.16 30.08 11.72
C VAL A 53 -0.83 30.69 12.71
N ALA A 54 -0.92 30.16 13.92
CA ALA A 54 -1.81 30.70 14.95
C ALA A 54 -1.46 32.16 15.28
N GLU A 55 -0.17 32.44 15.48
CA GLU A 55 0.32 33.77 15.80
C GLU A 55 0.08 34.76 14.64
N SER A 56 0.31 34.35 13.38
CA SER A 56 0.07 35.21 12.23
C SER A 56 -1.41 35.55 12.05
N LEU A 57 -2.30 34.57 12.23
CA LEU A 57 -3.76 34.76 12.21
C LEU A 57 -4.21 35.69 13.34
N ALA A 58 -3.76 35.46 14.57
CA ALA A 58 -4.13 36.28 15.71
C ALA A 58 -3.66 37.73 15.53
N ARG A 59 -2.45 37.95 15.01
CA ARG A 59 -1.96 39.30 14.68
C ARG A 59 -2.77 39.98 13.58
N HIS A 60 -3.26 39.20 12.61
CA HIS A 60 -4.11 39.71 11.56
C HIS A 60 -5.48 40.15 12.10
N ILE A 61 -6.16 39.26 12.84
CA ILE A 61 -7.51 39.51 13.38
C ILE A 61 -7.51 40.67 14.37
N TYR A 62 -6.56 40.71 15.31
CA TYR A 62 -6.51 41.73 16.35
C TYR A 62 -5.76 43.01 15.93
N GLY A 63 -5.34 43.15 14.67
CA GLY A 63 -4.71 44.37 14.16
C GLY A 63 -3.35 44.72 14.78
N HIS A 64 -2.62 43.73 15.30
CA HIS A 64 -1.31 43.92 15.95
C HIS A 64 -0.13 43.93 14.96
N GLN A 65 -0.37 44.39 13.73
CA GLN A 65 0.65 44.43 12.68
C GLN A 65 1.86 45.27 13.15
N GLY A 66 3.05 44.65 13.21
CA GLY A 66 4.31 45.31 13.56
C GLY A 66 4.67 45.37 15.05
N LYS A 67 3.86 44.82 15.97
CA LYS A 67 4.24 44.68 17.38
C LYS A 67 4.84 43.29 17.64
N ASN A 68 6.01 43.24 18.28
CA ASN A 68 6.68 42.00 18.72
C ASN A 68 6.01 41.42 19.99
N MET A 69 4.69 41.26 19.96
CA MET A 69 3.96 40.57 21.01
C MET A 69 3.81 39.11 20.62
N GLN A 70 4.11 38.20 21.55
CA GLN A 70 3.89 36.77 21.38
C GLN A 70 2.60 36.42 22.13
N ILE A 71 1.53 36.18 21.38
CA ILE A 71 0.20 35.85 21.94
C ILE A 71 0.22 34.44 22.50
N PHE A 72 0.87 33.51 21.79
CA PHE A 72 0.98 32.10 22.16
C PHE A 72 2.38 31.76 22.70
N ALA A 73 2.82 32.45 23.76
CA ALA A 73 4.11 32.17 24.41
C ALA A 73 4.09 30.80 25.11
N ASP A 74 5.23 30.10 25.18
CA ASP A 74 5.30 28.70 25.63
C ASP A 74 4.91 28.50 27.11
N GLU A 75 5.11 29.52 27.93
CA GLU A 75 4.75 29.53 29.36
C GLU A 75 3.35 30.11 29.63
N SER A 76 2.60 30.45 28.58
CA SER A 76 1.26 31.03 28.70
C SER A 76 0.17 29.96 28.72
N SER A 77 -1.00 30.29 29.28
CA SER A 77 -2.16 29.41 29.25
C SER A 77 -2.70 29.14 27.84
N LEU A 78 -2.33 29.97 26.86
CA LEU A 78 -2.69 29.83 25.45
C LEU A 78 -1.62 29.10 24.65
N ALA A 79 -0.56 28.59 25.28
CA ALA A 79 0.51 27.89 24.59
C ALA A 79 -0.02 26.71 23.75
N VAL A 80 0.59 26.48 22.60
CA VAL A 80 0.27 25.34 21.74
C VAL A 80 0.61 24.05 22.48
N ASN A 81 -0.39 23.19 22.68
CA ASN A 81 -0.20 21.92 23.39
C ASN A 81 0.48 20.87 22.49
N PRO A 82 1.74 20.47 22.77
CA PRO A 82 2.45 19.50 21.94
C PRO A 82 1.86 18.09 22.05
N ALA A 83 1.29 17.72 23.20
CA ALA A 83 0.66 16.40 23.38
C ALA A 83 -0.60 16.26 22.51
N TYR A 84 -1.36 17.35 22.36
CA TYR A 84 -2.54 17.39 21.47
C TYR A 84 -2.14 17.24 19.99
N ILE A 85 -1.04 17.88 19.58
CA ILE A 85 -0.51 17.72 18.21
C ILE A 85 -0.05 16.27 17.98
N ARG A 86 0.62 15.67 18.96
CA ARG A 86 1.05 14.26 18.86
C ARG A 86 -0.14 13.31 18.68
N SER A 87 -1.20 13.44 19.47
CA SER A 87 -2.38 12.58 19.31
C SER A 87 -3.00 12.71 17.92
N TRP A 88 -3.04 13.92 17.36
CA TRP A 88 -3.51 14.12 15.98
C TRP A 88 -2.60 13.48 14.93
N LEU A 89 -1.28 13.65 15.08
CA LEU A 89 -0.31 13.02 14.18
C LEU A 89 -0.42 11.49 14.21
N ASP A 90 -0.66 10.91 15.38
CA ASP A 90 -0.80 9.47 15.54
C ASP A 90 -2.09 8.97 14.88
N VAL A 91 -3.22 9.66 15.08
CA VAL A 91 -4.49 9.35 14.38
C VAL A 91 -4.31 9.45 12.86
N LEU A 92 -3.77 10.57 12.37
CA LEU A 92 -3.55 10.82 10.94
C LEU A 92 -2.63 9.77 10.28
N SER A 93 -1.68 9.23 11.04
CA SER A 93 -0.76 8.20 10.56
C SER A 93 -1.38 6.80 10.46
N GLN A 94 -2.46 6.54 11.19
CA GLN A 94 -3.15 5.25 11.20
C GLN A 94 -4.34 5.22 10.24
N THR A 95 -4.85 6.39 9.84
CA THR A 95 -5.99 6.52 8.93
C THR A 95 -5.54 6.71 7.48
N PRO A 96 -6.09 5.94 6.51
CA PRO A 96 -5.80 6.18 5.09
C PRO A 96 -6.45 7.49 4.63
N ARG A 97 -5.70 8.33 3.92
CA ARG A 97 -6.13 9.70 3.52
C ARG A 97 -6.33 9.87 2.01
N VAL A 98 -6.27 8.78 1.24
CA VAL A 98 -6.41 8.82 -0.22
C VAL A 98 -7.88 8.59 -0.59
N ALA A 99 -8.37 9.28 -1.62
CA ALA A 99 -9.78 9.30 -2.01
C ALA A 99 -10.48 7.92 -2.08
N PRO A 100 -9.87 6.83 -2.59
CA PRO A 100 -10.53 5.51 -2.61
C PRO A 100 -10.83 4.92 -1.23
N PHE A 101 -10.07 5.33 -0.21
CA PHE A 101 -10.18 4.82 1.15
C PHE A 101 -10.91 5.79 2.08
N LEU A 102 -11.32 6.96 1.58
CA LEU A 102 -12.04 7.97 2.33
C LEU A 102 -13.47 8.05 1.80
N SER A 103 -14.35 7.25 2.39
CA SER A 103 -15.78 7.25 2.02
C SER A 103 -16.47 8.57 2.41
N LYS A 104 -17.63 8.89 1.81
CA LYS A 104 -18.35 10.13 2.11
C LYS A 104 -18.75 10.26 3.58
N ASP A 105 -19.05 9.13 4.21
CA ASP A 105 -19.49 9.02 5.61
C ASP A 105 -18.37 8.44 6.50
N ASP A 106 -17.10 8.67 6.13
CA ASP A 106 -15.99 8.09 6.85
C ASP A 106 -15.97 8.54 8.33
N PRO A 107 -15.82 7.61 9.29
CA PRO A 107 -15.73 7.94 10.71
C PRO A 107 -14.64 8.99 11.02
N PHE A 108 -13.55 9.02 10.26
CA PHE A 108 -12.48 10.00 10.40
C PHE A 108 -12.96 11.43 10.09
N VAL A 109 -13.70 11.62 9.00
CA VAL A 109 -14.27 12.93 8.64
C VAL A 109 -15.28 13.38 9.70
N MET A 110 -16.08 12.45 10.21
CA MET A 110 -17.03 12.73 11.29
C MET A 110 -16.33 13.08 12.61
N ALA A 111 -15.22 12.41 12.93
CA ALA A 111 -14.39 12.74 14.09
C ALA A 111 -13.78 14.14 13.97
N LEU A 112 -13.22 14.50 12.80
CA LEU A 112 -12.72 15.85 12.52
C LEU A 112 -13.81 16.91 12.69
N LYS A 113 -15.00 16.67 12.15
CA LYS A 113 -16.14 17.57 12.30
C LYS A 113 -16.49 17.77 13.78
N LYS A 114 -16.54 16.69 14.55
CA LYS A 114 -16.87 16.72 15.98
C LYS A 114 -15.85 17.51 16.79
N GLU A 115 -14.56 17.30 16.53
CA GLU A 115 -13.49 18.02 17.21
C GLU A 115 -13.51 19.52 16.87
N LEU A 116 -13.71 19.88 15.59
CA LEU A 116 -13.85 21.28 15.18
C LEU A 116 -15.07 21.95 15.80
N ALA A 117 -16.20 21.25 15.92
CA ALA A 117 -17.42 21.76 16.54
C ALA A 117 -17.26 22.04 18.05
N GLY A 118 -16.24 21.46 18.70
CA GLY A 118 -15.89 21.81 20.08
C GLY A 118 -15.15 23.15 20.22
N HIS A 119 -14.58 23.66 19.12
CA HIS A 119 -13.73 24.86 19.10
C HIS A 119 -14.30 26.02 18.26
N VAL A 120 -15.28 25.76 17.40
CA VAL A 120 -15.88 26.72 16.47
C VAL A 120 -17.40 26.62 16.52
N ASP A 121 -18.10 27.73 16.31
CA ASP A 121 -19.56 27.85 16.45
C ASP A 121 -20.34 27.10 15.35
N GLU A 122 -19.92 27.23 14.08
CA GLU A 122 -20.56 26.54 12.95
C GLU A 122 -19.54 25.77 12.12
N VAL A 123 -19.80 24.47 11.91
CA VAL A 123 -18.96 23.58 11.10
C VAL A 123 -19.82 22.84 10.08
N ASN A 124 -19.62 23.18 8.80
CA ASN A 124 -20.28 22.52 7.68
C ASN A 124 -19.28 21.63 6.91
N VAL A 125 -19.76 20.46 6.47
CA VAL A 125 -18.97 19.54 5.64
C VAL A 125 -19.48 19.66 4.21
N GLN A 126 -18.58 19.99 3.30
CA GLN A 126 -18.86 20.06 1.86
C GLN A 126 -18.09 18.95 1.16
N HIS A 127 -18.81 18.15 0.37
CA HIS A 127 -18.22 17.12 -0.47
C HIS A 127 -18.11 17.64 -1.89
N GLU A 128 -16.88 17.83 -2.36
CA GLU A 128 -16.61 18.23 -3.73
C GLU A 128 -16.34 16.99 -4.59
N THR A 129 -17.07 16.85 -5.69
CA THR A 129 -16.89 15.74 -6.64
C THR A 129 -15.87 16.13 -7.70
N LEU A 130 -14.70 15.49 -7.68
CA LEU A 130 -13.63 15.65 -8.68
C LEU A 130 -13.95 14.90 -9.99
N GLU A 131 -15.20 14.94 -10.44
CA GLU A 131 -15.66 14.23 -11.64
C GLU A 131 -14.96 14.78 -12.90
N GLY A 132 -14.46 13.86 -13.75
CA GLY A 132 -13.93 14.19 -15.07
C GLY A 132 -12.41 14.41 -15.17
N ILE A 133 -11.68 14.51 -14.06
CA ILE A 133 -10.19 14.62 -14.06
C ILE A 133 -9.54 13.30 -13.65
N PHE A 134 -10.13 12.60 -12.68
CA PHE A 134 -9.62 11.33 -12.16
C PHE A 134 -10.72 10.27 -12.08
N THR A 135 -10.47 9.10 -12.65
CA THR A 135 -11.21 7.88 -12.33
C THR A 135 -10.46 7.12 -11.25
N PHE A 136 -10.94 7.24 -10.01
CA PHE A 136 -10.43 6.44 -8.90
C PHE A 136 -10.95 5.00 -9.05
N TYR A 137 -10.05 4.04 -8.97
CA TYR A 137 -10.44 2.64 -8.87
C TYR A 137 -11.03 2.41 -7.49
N ASP A 138 -12.23 1.82 -7.43
CA ASP A 138 -12.84 1.35 -6.19
C ASP A 138 -11.99 0.24 -5.55
N SER A 139 -12.23 -0.05 -4.27
CA SER A 139 -11.47 -0.97 -3.44
C SER A 139 -10.99 -2.21 -4.21
N THR A 140 -9.68 -2.40 -4.25
CA THR A 140 -9.04 -3.54 -4.92
C THR A 140 -9.23 -4.82 -4.08
N SER A 141 -10.47 -5.29 -3.94
CA SER A 141 -10.73 -6.65 -3.47
C SER A 141 -10.32 -7.61 -4.59
N ALA A 142 -9.02 -7.93 -4.63
CA ALA A 142 -8.46 -8.88 -5.57
C ALA A 142 -8.36 -10.24 -4.89
N ARG A 143 -8.91 -11.28 -5.53
CA ARG A 143 -8.67 -12.67 -5.11
C ARG A 143 -7.30 -13.09 -5.59
N LEU A 144 -6.33 -13.17 -4.67
CA LEU A 144 -5.02 -13.74 -4.94
C LEU A 144 -5.12 -15.27 -4.92
N ASN A 145 -5.17 -15.87 -6.12
CA ASN A 145 -5.10 -17.32 -6.26
C ASN A 145 -3.64 -17.76 -6.24
N ILE A 146 -3.19 -18.35 -5.14
CA ILE A 146 -1.85 -18.97 -5.05
C ILE A 146 -1.97 -20.39 -5.58
N CYS A 147 -1.64 -20.58 -6.86
CA CYS A 147 -1.54 -21.90 -7.48
C CYS A 147 -0.11 -22.43 -7.31
N GLN A 148 0.04 -23.56 -6.63
CA GLN A 148 1.31 -24.28 -6.61
C GLN A 148 1.51 -24.98 -7.97
N VAL A 149 2.67 -24.75 -8.61
CA VAL A 149 3.02 -25.44 -9.86
C VAL A 149 3.17 -26.95 -9.59
N ALA A 150 2.78 -27.77 -10.56
CA ALA A 150 2.90 -29.22 -10.48
C ALA A 150 4.33 -29.62 -10.06
N SER A 151 4.44 -30.45 -9.03
CA SER A 151 5.72 -30.87 -8.46
C SER A 151 6.40 -31.91 -9.36
N VAL A 152 7.74 -31.93 -9.38
CA VAL A 152 8.54 -32.95 -10.10
C VAL A 152 8.18 -34.39 -9.65
N THR A 153 7.67 -34.54 -8.42
CA THR A 153 7.16 -35.82 -7.92
C THR A 153 5.99 -36.36 -8.73
N PHE A 154 5.14 -35.48 -9.28
CA PHE A 154 4.02 -35.89 -10.13
C PHE A 154 4.53 -36.53 -11.42
N ASP A 155 5.51 -35.92 -12.08
CA ASP A 155 6.12 -36.45 -13.30
C ASP A 155 6.85 -37.79 -13.05
N LEU A 156 7.55 -37.91 -11.91
CA LEU A 156 8.22 -39.17 -11.53
C LEU A 156 7.22 -40.29 -11.21
N LEU A 157 6.10 -39.97 -10.54
CA LEU A 157 5.02 -40.93 -10.29
C LEU A 157 4.34 -41.34 -11.60
N LEU A 158 4.08 -40.38 -12.49
CA LEU A 158 3.49 -40.65 -13.82
C LEU A 158 4.42 -41.54 -14.65
N LEU A 159 5.72 -41.24 -14.66
CA LEU A 159 6.75 -42.04 -15.33
C LEU A 159 6.78 -43.47 -14.75
N LEU A 160 6.73 -43.62 -13.43
CA LEU A 160 6.72 -44.91 -12.76
C LEU A 160 5.47 -45.73 -13.13
N VAL A 161 4.29 -45.11 -13.12
CA VAL A 161 3.03 -45.77 -13.48
C VAL A 161 3.06 -46.23 -14.94
N LEU A 162 3.42 -45.34 -15.87
CA LEU A 162 3.53 -45.67 -17.30
C LEU A 162 4.60 -46.74 -17.57
N GLY A 163 5.75 -46.64 -16.91
CA GLY A 163 6.83 -47.62 -17.02
C GLY A 163 6.40 -49.01 -16.54
N SER A 164 5.75 -49.08 -15.37
CA SER A 164 5.25 -50.35 -14.82
C SER A 164 4.20 -50.99 -15.72
N TYR A 165 3.29 -50.19 -16.30
CA TYR A 165 2.27 -50.67 -17.23
C TYR A 165 2.90 -51.31 -18.49
N LEU A 166 3.87 -50.63 -19.10
CA LEU A 166 4.57 -51.14 -20.29
C LEU A 166 5.34 -52.44 -19.99
N ILE A 167 5.99 -52.54 -18.83
CA ILE A 167 6.70 -53.75 -18.41
C ILE A 167 5.72 -54.92 -18.26
N VAL A 168 4.60 -54.73 -17.56
CA VAL A 168 3.59 -55.77 -17.37
C VAL A 168 2.99 -56.21 -18.71
N LEU A 169 2.64 -55.26 -19.58
CA LEU A 169 2.12 -55.53 -20.91
C LEU A 169 3.12 -56.33 -21.76
N PHE A 170 4.39 -55.95 -21.74
CA PHE A 170 5.46 -56.65 -22.44
C PHE A 170 5.61 -58.08 -21.91
N SER A 171 5.69 -58.26 -20.59
CA SER A 171 5.77 -59.60 -19.98
C SER A 171 4.57 -60.46 -20.35
N PHE A 172 3.35 -59.91 -20.29
CA PHE A 172 2.14 -60.64 -20.68
C PHE A 172 2.16 -61.07 -22.16
N LEU A 173 2.57 -60.18 -23.06
CA LEU A 173 2.64 -60.48 -24.49
C LEU A 173 3.71 -61.54 -24.80
N VAL A 174 4.88 -61.47 -24.14
CA VAL A 174 5.94 -62.48 -24.31
C VAL A 174 5.50 -63.84 -23.77
N ILE A 175 4.88 -63.89 -22.59
CA ILE A 175 4.38 -65.14 -22.00
C ILE A 175 3.34 -65.79 -22.91
N THR A 176 2.40 -65.01 -23.45
CA THR A 176 1.33 -65.53 -24.32
C THR A 176 1.82 -65.97 -25.70
N THR A 177 2.87 -65.37 -26.25
CA THR A 177 3.36 -65.67 -27.61
C THR A 177 4.54 -66.65 -27.68
N ARG A 178 5.44 -66.67 -26.69
CA ARG A 178 6.69 -67.45 -26.73
C ARG A 178 6.88 -68.40 -25.54
N GLY A 179 6.01 -68.34 -24.53
CA GLY A 179 6.13 -69.14 -23.32
C GLY A 179 7.10 -68.54 -22.29
N LEU A 180 6.99 -69.01 -21.05
CA LEU A 180 7.61 -68.38 -19.87
C LEU A 180 9.13 -68.53 -19.84
N ASP A 181 9.66 -69.60 -20.43
CA ASP A 181 11.09 -69.92 -20.44
C ASP A 181 11.94 -68.94 -21.26
N ASP A 182 11.36 -68.30 -22.27
CA ASP A 182 12.07 -67.36 -23.16
C ASP A 182 12.15 -65.94 -22.57
N LEU A 183 11.20 -65.57 -21.69
CA LEU A 183 11.31 -64.34 -20.89
C LEU A 183 12.46 -64.45 -19.88
N ILE A 184 12.62 -65.63 -19.27
CA ILE A 184 13.69 -65.92 -18.30
C ILE A 184 15.06 -66.01 -19.01
N SER A 185 15.10 -66.53 -20.24
CA SER A 185 16.32 -66.62 -21.05
C SER A 185 16.88 -65.23 -21.41
N LEU A 186 16.02 -64.24 -21.65
CA LEU A 186 16.37 -62.84 -21.96
C LEU A 186 17.09 -62.10 -20.82
N PHE A 187 16.76 -62.42 -19.57
CA PHE A 187 17.41 -61.82 -18.39
C PHE A 187 18.60 -62.65 -17.86
N ARG A 188 18.81 -63.87 -18.36
CA ARG A 188 19.92 -64.73 -17.95
C ARG A 188 21.14 -64.44 -18.82
N ARG A 189 22.24 -63.98 -18.21
CA ARG A 189 23.51 -63.78 -18.92
C ARG A 189 23.96 -65.09 -19.59
N PRO A 190 24.45 -65.06 -20.86
CA PRO A 190 24.91 -66.27 -21.53
C PRO A 190 26.10 -66.88 -20.76
N PRO A 191 26.19 -68.22 -20.64
CA PRO A 191 27.27 -68.85 -19.91
C PRO A 191 28.61 -68.55 -20.60
N SER A 192 29.60 -68.11 -19.81
CA SER A 192 30.95 -67.83 -20.30
C SER A 192 31.57 -69.11 -20.85
N ARG A 193 31.84 -69.13 -22.16
CA ARG A 193 32.60 -70.21 -22.81
C ARG A 193 34.00 -70.26 -22.18
N LYS A 194 34.27 -71.29 -21.36
CA LYS A 194 35.64 -71.64 -21.00
C LYS A 194 36.34 -72.19 -22.24
N LEU A 195 37.36 -71.48 -22.71
CA LEU A 195 38.29 -71.93 -23.74
C LEU A 195 39.11 -73.11 -23.18
N LYS A 196 39.02 -74.29 -23.79
CA LYS A 196 39.97 -75.39 -23.53
C LYS A 196 41.30 -75.03 -24.22
N THR A 197 42.33 -74.75 -23.43
CA THR A 197 43.72 -74.77 -23.86
C THR A 197 44.12 -76.20 -24.21
N ALA A 198 44.65 -76.38 -25.42
CA ALA A 198 45.37 -77.58 -25.83
C ALA A 198 46.83 -77.50 -25.36
#